data_AF-Q82J26-F1
#
_entry.id   AF-Q82J26-F1
#
_cell.length_a   1.000
_cell.length_b   1.000
_cell.length_c   1.000
_cell.angle_alpha   90.00
_cell.angle_beta   90.00
_cell.angle_gamma   90.00
#
_symmetry.space_group_name_H-M   'P 1'
#
loop_
_entity.id
_entity.type
_entity.pdbx_description
1 polymer ?
#
loop_
_entity_poly.entity_id
_entity_poly.type
_entity_poly.pdbx_seq_one_letter_code
_entity_poly.pdbx_strand_id
1 'polypeptide(L)'
;MKSEDTPFVGGPLDGRVLPILLGPTGHPPKTYRVPVPDAAGGPPTVLVYRREQAAQSKRLGLHKGWKYVYDPEGDSGGGRIRWPWSKPAPTPATQPDGTPDSAPDRKPDATPDGKPDAADG
;
A
#
# COMPACT_ATOMS: atom_id res chain seq x y z
N MET A 1 -25.39 11.63 0.16
CA MET A 1 -24.23 11.23 1.00
C MET A 1 -23.56 12.51 1.49
N LYS A 2 -23.18 12.62 2.76
CA LYS A 2 -22.52 13.82 3.30
C LYS A 2 -21.01 13.60 3.36
N SER A 3 -20.25 14.66 3.16
CA SER A 3 -18.79 14.68 3.35
C SER A 3 -18.39 15.81 4.30
N GLU A 4 -17.26 15.63 4.99
CA GLU A 4 -16.61 16.65 5.82
C GLU A 4 -15.18 16.88 5.32
N ASP A 5 -14.82 18.15 5.12
CA ASP A 5 -13.47 18.55 4.78
C ASP A 5 -12.55 18.33 5.99
N THR A 6 -11.78 17.25 5.94
CA THR A 6 -11.00 16.76 7.08
C THR A 6 -9.50 16.97 6.83
N PRO A 7 -8.78 17.69 7.71
CA PRO A 7 -7.34 17.88 7.60
C PRO A 7 -6.56 16.60 7.95
N PHE A 8 -5.45 16.39 7.25
CA PHE A 8 -4.49 15.30 7.46
C PHE A 8 -3.19 15.86 8.04
N VAL A 9 -2.63 15.18 9.05
CA VAL A 9 -1.48 15.67 9.83
C VAL A 9 -0.44 14.57 10.05
N GLY A 10 0.85 14.93 9.96
CA GLY A 10 2.00 14.15 10.43
C GLY A 10 2.54 13.08 9.47
N GLY A 11 2.04 12.99 8.24
CA GLY A 11 2.46 11.98 7.26
C GLY A 11 2.60 12.55 5.84
N PRO A 12 2.70 11.71 4.80
CA PRO A 12 2.84 12.17 3.41
C PRO A 12 1.69 13.05 2.89
N LEU A 13 0.54 13.08 3.58
CA LEU A 13 -0.60 13.95 3.29
C LEU A 13 -0.70 15.16 4.22
N ASP A 14 0.34 15.45 5.01
CA ASP A 14 0.36 16.58 5.94
C ASP A 14 -0.03 17.90 5.25
N GLY A 15 -0.87 18.68 5.93
CA GLY A 15 -1.38 19.97 5.42
C GLY A 15 -2.49 19.86 4.37
N ARG A 16 -2.82 18.66 3.90
CA ARG A 16 -3.96 18.46 2.98
C ARG A 16 -5.27 18.42 3.73
N VAL A 17 -6.32 18.88 3.06
CA VAL A 17 -7.71 18.76 3.51
C VAL A 17 -8.46 17.98 2.44
N LEU A 18 -9.12 16.89 2.81
CA LEU A 18 -9.86 16.04 1.88
C LEU A 18 -11.33 15.94 2.28
N PRO A 19 -12.26 15.90 1.32
CA PRO A 19 -13.67 15.64 1.60
C PRO A 19 -13.84 14.15 1.93
N ILE A 20 -14.04 13.85 3.22
CA ILE A 20 -14.21 12.47 3.68
C ILE A 20 -15.69 12.16 3.84
N LEU A 21 -16.10 11.03 3.26
CA LEU A 21 -17.47 10.55 3.35
C LEU A 21 -17.82 10.18 4.79
N LEU A 22 -18.95 10.71 5.25
CA LEU A 22 -19.46 10.44 6.59
C LEU A 22 -20.27 9.15 6.60
N GLY A 23 -20.09 8.35 7.64
CA GLY A 23 -20.94 7.20 7.90
C GLY A 23 -22.36 7.62 8.34
N PRO A 24 -23.25 6.64 8.57
CA PRO A 24 -24.62 6.90 9.04
C PRO A 24 -24.69 7.73 10.34
N THR A 25 -23.65 7.64 11.18
CA THR A 25 -23.50 8.41 12.42
C THR A 25 -23.00 9.85 12.22
N GLY A 26 -22.77 10.28 10.98
CA GLY A 26 -22.24 11.61 10.68
C GLY A 26 -20.76 11.78 11.00
N HIS A 27 -20.04 10.69 11.27
CA HIS A 27 -18.61 10.72 11.59
C HIS A 27 -17.75 10.18 10.44
N PRO A 28 -16.56 10.75 10.19
CA PRO A 28 -15.57 10.15 9.32
C PRO A 28 -15.17 8.75 9.82
N PRO A 29 -14.71 7.83 8.96
CA PRO A 29 -14.21 6.52 9.37
C PRO A 29 -13.17 6.60 10.49
N LYS A 30 -13.11 5.59 11.38
CA LYS A 30 -12.09 5.60 12.45
C LYS A 30 -10.65 5.60 11.89
N THR A 31 -10.47 4.91 10.77
CA THR A 31 -9.18 4.72 10.11
C THR A 31 -9.34 4.96 8.62
N TYR A 32 -8.41 5.69 8.03
CA TYR A 32 -8.32 5.92 6.60
C TYR A 32 -7.03 5.27 6.08
N ARG A 33 -7.15 4.41 5.06
CA ARG A 33 -6.04 3.64 4.48
C ARG A 33 -5.81 4.09 3.04
N VAL A 34 -4.58 4.47 2.73
CA VAL A 34 -4.18 4.93 1.39
C VAL A 34 -3.10 3.98 0.86
N PRO A 35 -3.42 3.11 -0.11
CA PRO A 35 -2.38 2.36 -0.81
C PRO A 35 -1.60 3.32 -1.72
N VAL A 36 -0.30 3.39 -1.50
CA VAL A 36 0.64 4.17 -2.31
C VAL A 36 1.45 3.18 -3.15
N PRO A 37 1.40 3.28 -4.49
CA PRO A 37 2.22 2.44 -5.35
C PRO A 37 3.69 2.79 -5.15
N ASP A 38 4.55 1.77 -5.18
CA ASP A 38 5.98 1.97 -5.19
C ASP A 38 6.45 2.47 -6.56
N ALA A 39 7.32 3.48 -6.56
CA ALA A 39 7.78 4.11 -7.80
C ALA A 39 8.71 3.18 -8.62
N ALA A 40 9.39 2.22 -7.98
CA ALA A 40 10.21 1.20 -8.64
C ALA A 40 9.40 -0.05 -9.03
N GLY A 41 8.07 -0.03 -8.86
CA GLY A 41 7.19 -1.16 -9.18
C GLY A 41 7.14 -2.25 -8.11
N GLY A 42 7.66 -1.98 -6.92
CA GLY A 42 7.55 -2.85 -5.75
C GLY A 42 6.13 -2.95 -5.16
N PRO A 43 5.96 -3.73 -4.08
CA PRO A 43 4.67 -3.86 -3.42
C PRO A 43 4.17 -2.50 -2.88
N PRO A 44 2.86 -2.21 -2.96
CA PRO A 44 2.32 -0.94 -2.49
C PRO A 44 2.47 -0.83 -0.97
N THR A 45 2.85 0.37 -0.51
CA THR A 45 2.87 0.70 0.93
C THR A 45 1.51 1.25 1.33
N VAL A 46 0.98 0.82 2.48
CA VAL A 46 -0.29 1.36 2.99
C VAL A 46 0.00 2.42 4.03
N LEU A 47 -0.41 3.66 3.75
CA LEU A 47 -0.42 4.72 4.75
C LEU A 47 -1.70 4.63 5.57
N VAL A 48 -1.57 4.70 6.89
CA VAL A 48 -2.69 4.63 7.83
C VAL A 48 -2.83 5.94 8.56
N TYR A 49 -4.06 6.46 8.63
CA TYR A 49 -4.39 7.63 9.42
C TYR A 49 -5.55 7.33 10.37
N ARG A 50 -5.48 7.81 11.61
CA ARG A 50 -6.54 7.67 12.61
C ARG A 50 -7.27 8.98 12.83
N ARG A 51 -8.60 8.91 12.94
CA ARG A 51 -9.39 10.11 13.25
C ARG A 51 -9.15 10.52 14.71
N GLU A 52 -8.98 11.81 14.92
CA GLU A 52 -8.91 12.47 16.22
C GLU A 52 -9.81 13.70 16.23
N GLN A 53 -10.22 14.14 17.41
CA GLN A 53 -10.93 15.42 17.54
C GLN A 53 -9.97 16.57 17.24
N ALA A 54 -10.39 17.50 16.40
CA ALA A 54 -9.64 18.73 16.17
C ALA A 54 -9.76 19.64 17.41
N ALA A 55 -8.63 20.12 17.92
CA ALA A 55 -8.61 21.05 19.05
C ALA A 55 -9.21 22.40 18.62
N GLN A 56 -9.93 23.05 19.53
CA GLN A 56 -10.55 24.35 19.29
C GLN A 56 -9.48 25.48 19.23
N SER A 57 -9.52 26.33 18.20
CA SER A 57 -8.67 27.53 18.15
C SER A 57 -9.19 28.63 19.09
N LYS A 58 -8.32 29.14 19.98
CA LYS A 58 -8.64 30.12 21.04
C LYS A 58 -8.81 31.56 20.55
N ARG A 59 -8.46 31.88 19.30
CA ARG A 59 -8.48 33.26 18.77
C ARG A 59 -9.45 33.51 17.61
N LEU A 60 -9.93 32.47 16.93
CA LEU A 60 -10.88 32.60 15.82
C LEU A 60 -12.01 31.55 15.81
N GLY A 61 -12.13 30.76 16.89
CA GLY A 61 -13.37 30.03 17.21
C GLY A 61 -13.74 28.83 16.33
N LEU A 62 -12.87 28.33 15.44
CA LEU A 62 -13.18 27.12 14.69
C LEU A 62 -11.94 26.25 14.43
N HIS A 63 -11.95 25.05 15.04
CA HIS A 63 -11.90 23.78 14.30
C HIS A 63 -12.81 22.80 15.05
N LYS A 64 -14.13 23.03 14.99
CA LYS A 64 -15.10 21.98 15.34
C LYS A 64 -15.03 20.92 14.24
N GLY A 65 -14.72 19.68 14.58
CA GLY A 65 -14.66 18.59 13.60
C GLY A 65 -13.58 17.57 13.90
N TRP A 66 -13.24 16.79 12.88
CA TRP A 66 -12.24 15.73 12.95
C TRP A 66 -10.95 16.13 12.24
N LYS A 67 -9.85 15.47 12.59
CA LYS A 67 -8.60 15.45 11.83
C LYS A 67 -8.11 14.01 11.70
N TYR A 68 -7.33 13.72 10.67
CA TYR A 68 -6.65 12.45 10.51
C TYR A 68 -5.17 12.59 10.83
N VAL A 69 -4.69 11.85 11.82
CA VAL A 69 -3.27 11.83 12.21
C VAL A 69 -2.62 10.57 11.67
N TYR A 70 -1.45 10.73 11.05
CA TYR A 70 -0.67 9.63 10.51
C TYR A 70 -0.24 8.67 11.62
N ASP A 71 -0.49 7.39 11.41
CA ASP A 71 -0.09 6.29 12.28
C ASP A 71 0.94 5.44 11.54
N PRO A 72 2.25 5.69 11.75
CA PRO A 72 3.32 4.95 11.07
C PRO A 72 3.33 3.46 11.43
N GLU A 73 2.82 3.10 12.61
CA GLU A 73 2.68 1.71 13.09
C GLU A 73 1.42 1.02 12.55
N GLY A 74 0.59 1.78 11.82
CA GLY A 74 -0.85 1.53 11.65
C GLY A 74 -1.25 0.29 10.87
N ASP A 75 -0.31 -0.47 10.32
CA ASP A 75 -0.60 -1.78 9.73
C ASP A 75 -0.75 -2.90 10.78
N SER A 76 -0.33 -2.67 12.03
CA SER A 76 -0.39 -3.66 13.11
C SER A 76 -1.81 -4.01 13.58
N GLY A 77 -2.81 -3.17 13.26
CA GLY A 77 -4.07 -3.11 14.02
C GLY A 77 -5.38 -3.37 13.28
N GLY A 78 -5.37 -3.58 11.95
CA GLY A 78 -6.59 -3.92 11.23
C GLY A 78 -6.48 -5.32 10.68
N GLY A 79 -6.95 -6.28 11.49
CA GLY A 79 -6.92 -7.71 11.26
C GLY A 79 -7.10 -8.07 9.80
N ARG A 80 -6.23 -8.97 9.35
CA ARG A 80 -6.23 -9.54 8.00
C ARG A 80 -7.64 -10.04 7.71
N ILE A 81 -8.45 -9.25 7.02
CA ILE A 81 -9.73 -9.75 6.53
C ILE A 81 -9.35 -10.74 5.44
N ARG A 82 -9.33 -12.02 5.82
CA ARG A 82 -9.00 -13.14 4.96
C ARG A 82 -10.19 -13.38 4.05
N TRP A 83 -10.34 -12.52 3.04
CA TRP A 83 -11.18 -12.88 1.91
C TRP A 83 -10.55 -14.07 1.20
N PRO A 84 -11.35 -14.97 0.60
CA PRO A 84 -10.82 -16.13 -0.11
C PRO A 84 -9.92 -15.77 -1.32
N TRP A 85 -9.86 -14.49 -1.67
CA TRP A 85 -9.07 -13.92 -2.78
C TRP A 85 -7.96 -12.96 -2.28
N SER A 86 -7.72 -12.86 -0.97
CA SER A 86 -6.58 -12.09 -0.46
C SER A 86 -5.26 -12.82 -0.68
N LYS A 87 -4.42 -12.30 -1.58
CA LYS A 87 -3.03 -12.73 -1.74
C LYS A 87 -2.22 -12.35 -0.48
N PRO A 88 -1.37 -13.25 0.03
CA PRO A 88 -0.54 -12.95 1.20
C PRO A 88 0.43 -11.81 0.89
N ALA A 89 0.65 -10.92 1.87
CA ALA A 89 1.67 -9.89 1.75
C ALA A 89 3.06 -10.54 1.69
N PRO A 90 3.96 -10.10 0.78
CA PRO A 90 5.34 -10.55 0.78
C PRO A 90 6.04 -10.04 2.05
N THR A 91 6.64 -10.98 2.80
CA THR A 91 7.48 -10.68 3.96
C THR A 91 8.70 -9.87 3.50
N PRO A 92 9.04 -8.73 4.12
CA PRO A 92 10.30 -8.05 3.82
C PRO A 92 11.44 -8.90 4.39
N ALA A 93 12.07 -9.69 3.52
CA ALA A 93 13.29 -10.39 3.87
C ALA A 93 14.42 -9.37 3.98
N THR A 94 14.95 -9.23 5.20
CA THR A 94 16.23 -8.60 5.50
C THR A 94 17.29 -9.07 4.52
N GLN A 95 17.85 -8.12 3.76
CA GLN A 95 18.94 -8.33 2.82
C GLN A 95 20.27 -8.09 3.56
N PRO A 96 21.17 -9.09 3.69
CA PRO A 96 22.58 -8.81 3.84
C PRO A 96 23.28 -8.97 2.49
N ASP A 97 23.96 -7.90 2.14
CA ASP A 97 24.95 -7.70 1.08
C ASP A 97 25.94 -8.87 0.91
N GLY A 98 26.37 -9.16 -0.34
CA GLY A 98 27.59 -9.95 -0.56
C GLY A 98 27.69 -10.75 -1.89
N THR A 99 28.17 -10.07 -2.93
CA THR A 99 29.01 -10.60 -4.05
C THR A 99 28.36 -11.45 -5.16
N PRO A 100 28.41 -11.01 -6.44
CA PRO A 100 28.13 -11.86 -7.59
C PRO A 100 29.40 -12.63 -7.97
N ASP A 101 29.34 -13.96 -8.02
CA ASP A 101 30.41 -14.74 -8.67
C ASP A 101 29.81 -15.85 -9.54
N SER A 102 30.54 -16.13 -10.60
CA SER A 102 30.07 -16.59 -11.90
C SER A 102 30.14 -18.11 -12.05
N ALA A 103 29.15 -18.71 -12.75
CA ALA A 103 29.33 -19.72 -13.80
C ALA A 103 27.97 -20.33 -14.18
N PRO A 104 27.55 -20.34 -15.46
CA PRO A 104 26.51 -21.25 -15.90
C PRO A 104 27.17 -22.59 -16.25
N ASP A 105 27.09 -23.56 -15.34
CA ASP A 105 27.44 -24.93 -15.67
C ASP A 105 26.40 -25.52 -16.63
N ARG A 106 26.92 -26.04 -17.74
CA ARG A 106 26.18 -26.54 -18.89
C ARG A 106 25.48 -27.86 -18.56
N LYS A 107 24.25 -28.02 -19.08
CA LYS A 107 23.87 -29.27 -19.75
C LYS A 107 22.74 -29.00 -20.76
N PRO A 108 23.00 -29.00 -22.09
CA PRO A 108 21.92 -29.12 -23.04
C PRO A 108 21.60 -30.61 -23.18
N ASP A 109 20.50 -31.03 -22.58
CA ASP A 109 19.85 -32.31 -22.87
C ASP A 109 18.74 -32.01 -23.86
N ALA A 110 18.98 -32.28 -25.15
CA ALA A 110 17.96 -32.25 -26.18
C ALA A 110 18.35 -33.24 -27.29
N THR A 111 17.73 -34.41 -27.22
CA THR A 111 17.59 -35.38 -28.31
C THR A 111 16.97 -34.70 -29.53
N PRO A 112 17.59 -34.76 -30.72
CA PRO A 112 16.89 -34.44 -31.95
C PRO A 112 16.32 -35.74 -32.53
N ASP A 113 15.01 -35.94 -32.36
CA ASP A 113 14.21 -36.82 -33.20
C ASP A 113 13.61 -35.96 -34.32
N GLY A 114 13.93 -36.24 -35.59
CA GLY A 114 13.52 -35.36 -36.70
C GLY A 114 14.10 -35.72 -38.07
N LYS A 115 13.64 -36.83 -38.63
CA LYS A 115 13.43 -37.17 -40.05
C LYS A 115 14.04 -36.23 -41.14
N PRO A 116 14.91 -36.73 -42.04
CA PRO A 116 15.20 -36.02 -43.29
C PRO A 116 14.09 -36.29 -44.33
N ASP A 117 13.40 -35.22 -44.75
CA ASP A 117 12.57 -35.24 -45.96
C ASP A 117 13.47 -34.94 -47.16
N ALA A 118 13.41 -35.83 -48.15
CA ALA A 118 14.09 -35.69 -49.43
C ALA A 118 13.29 -34.75 -50.34
N ALA A 119 13.97 -33.82 -51.00
CA ALA A 119 13.46 -33.16 -52.19
C ALA A 119 14.62 -32.85 -53.14
N ASP A 120 14.69 -33.66 -54.19
CA ASP A 120 15.37 -33.40 -55.45
C ASP A 120 14.37 -32.63 -56.35
N GLY A 121 14.83 -31.58 -57.04
CA GLY A 121 14.00 -30.74 -57.91
C GLY A 121 14.67 -29.43 -58.27
#